data_AF-U5TZA3-F1
#
_entry.id   AF-U5TZA3-F1
#
_cell.length_a   1.000
_cell.length_b   1.000
_cell.length_c   1.000
_cell.angle_alpha   90.00
_cell.angle_beta   90.00
_cell.angle_gamma   90.00
#
_symmetry.space_group_name_H-M   'P 1'
#
loop_
_entity.id
_entity.type
_entity.pdbx_description
1 polymer ?
#
loop_
_entity_poly.entity_id
_entity_poly.type
_entity_poly.pdbx_seq_one_letter_code
_entity_poly.pdbx_strand_id
1 'polypeptide(L)'
;LSDGLVAESFEKIMESKVVKEKRTDLDKRLETLRKRHEKEKTKASESEKSKTKFHIGNRLVKRLSSKNISETAETSESCSECEGDGVTARLPRSHSERLLNLCKEHIEQERELKERYHDMIYNAAEKALRTSQANQLKDLRSLLDKETGDVMRRLEAVRRTEVKELSKGHKDKDEVMRMKREVASTIVEKGVHERMRLTQIYEKKREELERQHQEVRNQFEEERSKAKAAISQEFDGRYAKVDEESEAELMNNQSTQ
;
A
#
# COMPACT_ATOMS: atom_id res chain seq x y z
N LEU A 1 -31.61 12.58 -13.22
CA LEU A 1 -30.25 12.11 -13.54
C LEU A 1 -29.35 13.26 -14.03
N SER A 2 -29.49 14.49 -13.52
CA SER A 2 -28.92 15.70 -14.15
C SER A 2 -27.47 15.98 -13.75
N ASP A 3 -27.09 15.72 -12.49
CA ASP A 3 -25.68 15.71 -12.08
C ASP A 3 -25.04 14.38 -12.50
N GLY A 4 -23.95 14.46 -13.25
CA GLY A 4 -23.16 13.29 -13.59
C GLY A 4 -22.34 12.85 -12.37
N LEU A 5 -22.53 11.60 -11.94
CA LEU A 5 -21.51 10.98 -11.09
C LEU A 5 -20.25 10.80 -11.92
N VAL A 6 -19.11 11.20 -11.35
CA VAL A 6 -17.78 11.06 -11.94
C VAL A 6 -16.96 10.20 -11.01
N ALA A 7 -16.11 9.33 -11.57
CA ALA A 7 -15.20 8.51 -10.78
C ALA A 7 -14.34 9.37 -9.85
N GLU A 8 -14.16 8.90 -8.62
CA GLU A 8 -13.22 9.52 -7.70
C GLU A 8 -11.79 9.34 -8.21
N SER A 9 -11.00 10.42 -8.24
CA SER A 9 -9.65 10.38 -8.78
C SER A 9 -8.68 9.60 -7.88
N PHE A 10 -7.60 9.11 -8.47
CA PHE A 10 -6.54 8.41 -7.74
C PHE A 10 -5.98 9.25 -6.58
N GLU A 11 -5.74 10.54 -6.78
CA GLU A 11 -5.20 11.45 -5.75
C GLU A 11 -6.13 11.49 -4.55
N LYS A 12 -7.44 11.56 -4.78
CA LYS A 12 -8.43 11.62 -3.72
C LYS A 12 -8.52 10.32 -2.93
N ILE A 13 -8.33 9.16 -3.57
CA ILE A 13 -8.21 7.87 -2.89
C ILE A 13 -6.95 7.83 -2.00
N MET A 14 -5.83 8.36 -2.50
CA MET A 14 -4.57 8.44 -1.75
C MET A 14 -4.64 9.43 -0.58
N GLU A 15 -5.57 10.38 -0.63
CA GLU A 15 -5.86 11.30 0.46
C GLU A 15 -6.78 10.74 1.55
N SER A 16 -7.24 9.50 1.40
CA SER A 16 -8.09 8.85 2.41
C SER A 16 -7.37 8.76 3.76
N LYS A 17 -8.14 8.94 4.84
CA LYS A 17 -7.63 8.93 6.22
C LYS A 17 -6.78 7.68 6.51
N VAL A 18 -7.25 6.51 6.07
CA VAL A 18 -6.59 5.22 6.31
C VAL A 18 -5.23 5.15 5.61
N VAL A 19 -5.11 5.72 4.41
CA VAL A 19 -3.84 5.80 3.66
C VAL A 19 -2.88 6.78 4.31
N LYS A 20 -3.36 7.97 4.68
CA LYS A 20 -2.56 8.99 5.39
C LYS A 20 -2.00 8.45 6.70
N GLU A 21 -2.81 7.74 7.48
CA GLU A 21 -2.35 7.09 8.72
C GLU A 21 -1.19 6.12 8.47
N LYS A 22 -1.27 5.27 7.43
CA LYS A 22 -0.17 4.34 7.08
C LYS A 22 1.11 5.07 6.64
N ARG A 23 0.99 6.17 5.90
CA ARG A 23 2.14 7.02 5.53
C ARG A 23 2.81 7.63 6.76
N THR A 24 2.02 8.22 7.67
CA THR A 24 2.58 8.80 8.91
C THR A 24 3.20 7.75 9.83
N ASP A 25 2.69 6.52 9.82
CA ASP A 25 3.26 5.41 10.60
C ASP A 25 4.60 4.95 9.99
N LEU A 26 4.71 4.86 8.67
CA LEU A 26 5.99 4.61 7.98
C LEU A 26 7.04 5.67 8.36
N ASP A 27 6.69 6.95 8.33
CA ASP A 27 7.62 8.05 8.66
C ASP A 27 8.15 7.91 10.09
N LYS A 28 7.28 7.58 11.05
CA LYS A 28 7.66 7.35 12.46
C LYS A 28 8.56 6.13 12.62
N ARG A 29 8.30 5.05 11.88
CA ARG A 29 9.10 3.82 11.92
C ARG A 29 10.48 4.04 11.31
N LEU A 30 10.57 4.74 10.19
CA LEU A 30 11.84 5.11 9.56
C LEU A 30 12.68 6.00 10.48
N GLU A 31 12.06 7.00 11.13
CA GLU A 31 12.75 7.86 12.08
C GLU A 31 13.30 7.09 13.28
N THR A 32 12.53 6.12 13.78
CA THR A 32 12.97 5.25 14.88
C THR A 32 14.13 4.35 14.46
N LEU A 33 14.07 3.80 13.24
CA LEU A 33 15.10 2.93 12.68
C LEU A 33 16.43 3.69 12.50
N ARG A 34 16.37 4.91 11.94
CA ARG A 34 17.53 5.81 11.80
C ARG A 34 18.20 6.10 13.14
N LYS A 35 17.42 6.47 14.17
CA LYS A 35 17.94 6.73 15.52
C LYS A 35 18.58 5.49 16.15
N ARG A 36 18.05 4.30 15.86
CA ARG A 36 18.64 3.04 16.34
C ARG A 36 19.99 2.80 15.68
N HIS A 37 20.07 2.93 14.35
CA HIS A 37 21.31 2.74 13.61
C HIS A 37 22.39 3.73 14.00
N GLU A 38 22.05 5.01 14.20
CA GLU A 38 23.02 6.01 14.66
C GLU A 38 23.63 5.64 16.03
N LYS A 39 22.82 5.11 16.95
CA LYS A 39 23.29 4.60 18.26
C LYS A 39 24.15 3.34 18.13
N GLU A 40 23.86 2.45 17.20
CA GLU A 40 24.66 1.24 16.96
C GLU A 40 26.00 1.59 16.30
N LYS A 41 26.00 2.53 15.35
CA LYS A 41 27.20 3.05 14.68
C LYS A 41 28.15 3.75 15.66
N THR A 42 27.64 4.59 16.57
CA THR A 42 28.49 5.25 17.60
C THR A 42 29.13 4.24 18.55
N LYS A 43 28.37 3.25 19.03
CA LYS A 43 28.89 2.16 19.88
C LYS A 43 29.98 1.34 19.18
N ALA A 44 29.78 1.01 17.90
CA ALA A 44 30.77 0.29 17.12
C ALA A 44 32.09 1.08 17.03
N SER A 45 32.01 2.41 16.80
CA SER A 45 33.17 3.30 16.73
C SER A 45 33.88 3.54 18.08
N GLU A 46 33.14 3.63 19.19
CA GLU A 46 33.71 3.81 20.54
C GLU A 46 34.47 2.57 21.05
N SER A 47 34.07 1.38 20.60
CA SER A 47 34.77 0.12 20.92
C SER A 47 36.21 0.05 20.40
N GLU A 48 36.57 0.88 19.40
CA GLU A 48 37.95 0.98 18.89
C GLU A 48 38.80 1.92 19.73
N LYS A 49 38.28 3.12 20.06
CA LYS A 49 39.03 4.13 20.85
C LYS A 49 39.45 3.61 22.22
N SER A 50 38.66 2.68 22.77
CA SER A 50 38.97 2.01 24.04
C SER A 50 40.07 0.96 23.90
N LYS A 51 40.14 0.19 22.80
CA LYS A 51 41.20 -0.82 22.57
C LYS A 51 42.57 -0.19 22.26
N THR A 52 42.62 0.93 21.55
CA THR A 52 43.89 1.60 21.21
C THR A 52 44.62 2.16 22.44
N LYS A 53 43.88 2.52 23.51
CA LYS A 53 44.49 3.04 24.75
C LYS A 53 45.07 1.98 25.68
N PHE A 54 44.69 0.69 25.54
CA PHE A 54 45.25 -0.39 26.34
C PHE A 54 46.43 -1.13 25.67
N HIS A 55 46.68 -0.89 24.38
CA HIS A 55 47.71 -1.64 23.63
C HIS A 55 49.14 -1.08 23.72
N ILE A 56 49.35 0.08 24.34
CA ILE A 56 50.70 0.70 24.48
C ILE A 56 51.41 0.25 25.77
N GLY A 57 50.74 -0.48 26.66
CA GLY A 57 51.18 -0.60 28.06
C GLY A 57 51.73 -1.93 28.56
N ASN A 58 51.66 -3.07 27.85
CA ASN A 58 52.03 -4.37 28.45
C ASN A 58 52.94 -5.22 27.55
N ARG A 59 54.24 -4.92 27.54
CA ARG A 59 55.28 -5.95 27.37
C ARG A 59 55.39 -6.72 28.68
N LEU A 60 54.46 -7.62 28.95
CA LEU A 60 54.64 -8.59 30.02
C LEU A 60 55.56 -9.71 29.50
N VAL A 61 56.82 -9.60 29.90
CA VAL A 61 57.89 -10.54 29.61
C VAL A 61 57.47 -11.93 30.09
N LYS A 62 57.48 -12.92 29.19
CA LYS A 62 57.44 -14.35 29.51
C LYS A 62 58.48 -14.65 30.59
N ARG A 63 58.05 -14.88 31.82
CA ARG A 63 58.85 -15.60 32.82
C ARG A 63 58.28 -16.99 32.97
N LEU A 64 59.03 -17.94 32.40
CA LEU A 64 58.91 -19.37 32.66
C LEU A 64 58.98 -19.60 34.18
N SER A 65 58.01 -20.32 34.73
CA SER A 65 58.17 -21.01 36.00
C SER A 65 57.51 -22.37 35.89
N SER A 66 58.35 -23.38 35.69
CA SER A 66 58.03 -24.80 35.79
C SER A 66 58.00 -25.22 37.25
N LYS A 67 56.94 -25.90 37.70
CA LYS A 67 57.04 -27.14 38.49
C LYS A 67 55.70 -27.86 38.67
N ASN A 68 55.75 -29.13 38.29
CA ASN A 68 54.81 -30.24 38.42
C ASN A 68 53.98 -30.31 39.72
N ILE A 69 52.73 -30.76 39.57
CA ILE A 69 52.29 -31.99 40.24
C ILE A 69 51.33 -32.77 39.31
N SER A 70 51.65 -34.04 39.06
CA SER A 70 50.75 -35.08 38.55
C SER A 70 49.73 -35.43 39.65
N GLU A 71 48.52 -35.93 39.38
CA GLU A 71 48.17 -37.32 39.07
C GLU A 71 46.63 -37.34 38.87
N THR A 72 46.12 -37.74 37.70
CA THR A 72 45.53 -39.06 37.32
C THR A 72 44.01 -39.20 37.50
N ALA A 73 43.34 -39.38 36.34
CA ALA A 73 42.23 -40.31 36.04
C ALA A 73 41.52 -39.79 34.77
N GLU A 74 41.89 -40.26 33.57
CA GLU A 74 41.16 -41.25 32.75
C GLU A 74 39.82 -40.68 32.20
N THR A 75 39.50 -40.64 30.90
CA THR A 75 39.61 -41.67 29.84
C THR A 75 39.30 -41.08 28.45
N SER A 76 39.90 -41.66 27.38
CA SER A 76 39.51 -41.65 25.93
C SER A 76 39.29 -40.31 25.19
N GLU A 77 39.70 -40.08 23.95
CA GLU A 77 40.39 -40.85 22.91
C GLU A 77 40.71 -39.87 21.74
N SER A 78 41.85 -40.08 21.10
CA SER A 78 42.21 -39.79 19.70
C SER A 78 42.16 -38.36 19.12
N CYS A 79 43.34 -37.91 18.69
CA CYS A 79 43.54 -36.99 17.57
C CYS A 79 42.79 -37.44 16.30
N SER A 80 42.31 -36.48 15.50
CA SER A 80 42.43 -36.54 14.04
C SER A 80 42.30 -35.13 13.47
N GLU A 81 43.36 -34.68 12.80
CA GLU A 81 43.25 -33.70 11.72
C GLU A 81 42.34 -34.30 10.63
N CYS A 82 41.43 -33.51 10.08
CA CYS A 82 41.13 -33.49 8.65
C CYS A 82 40.15 -32.36 8.31
N GLU A 83 40.45 -31.76 7.17
CA GLU A 83 39.77 -30.65 6.54
C GLU A 83 38.33 -30.99 6.12
N GLY A 84 37.48 -29.97 6.03
CA GLY A 84 36.09 -30.15 5.58
C GLY A 84 35.25 -28.87 5.64
N ASP A 85 35.60 -27.94 4.76
CA ASP A 85 34.69 -27.09 3.99
C ASP A 85 33.45 -26.44 4.67
N GLY A 86 33.52 -25.11 4.80
CA GLY A 86 32.57 -24.34 4.01
C GLY A 86 31.46 -23.53 4.67
N VAL A 87 31.25 -23.50 5.99
CA VAL A 87 30.32 -22.51 6.60
C VAL A 87 30.75 -22.11 8.01
N THR A 88 31.97 -21.58 8.14
CA THR A 88 32.26 -20.71 9.29
C THR A 88 31.86 -19.31 8.90
N ALA A 89 30.75 -18.83 9.48
CA ALA A 89 30.43 -17.41 9.53
C ALA A 89 31.68 -16.69 10.07
N ARG A 90 32.51 -16.16 9.15
CA ARG A 90 33.73 -15.43 9.49
C ARG A 90 33.25 -14.22 10.29
N LEU A 91 33.49 -14.25 11.60
CA LEU A 91 33.37 -13.06 12.44
C LEU A 91 34.14 -11.92 11.75
N PRO A 92 33.55 -10.71 11.61
CA PRO A 92 34.19 -9.61 10.90
C PRO A 92 35.60 -9.39 11.46
N ARG A 93 36.62 -9.67 10.64
CA ARG A 93 38.01 -9.73 11.04
C ARG A 93 38.60 -8.33 11.27
N SER A 94 38.00 -7.29 10.67
CA SER A 94 38.39 -5.89 10.87
C SER A 94 37.23 -5.01 11.37
N HIS A 95 37.57 -3.88 12.00
CA HIS A 95 36.59 -2.86 12.40
C HIS A 95 35.78 -2.32 11.21
N SER A 96 36.45 -2.09 10.08
CA SER A 96 35.84 -1.72 8.79
C SER A 96 34.77 -2.71 8.37
N GLU A 97 35.11 -4.01 8.37
CA GLU A 97 34.19 -5.07 7.96
C GLU A 97 32.94 -5.11 8.85
N ARG A 98 33.10 -4.86 10.16
CA ARG A 98 31.98 -4.76 11.10
C ARG A 98 31.08 -3.56 10.81
N LEU A 99 31.66 -2.39 10.49
CA LEU A 99 30.90 -1.19 10.14
C LEU A 99 30.17 -1.33 8.79
N LEU A 100 30.83 -1.90 7.77
CA LEU A 100 30.23 -2.17 6.47
C LEU A 100 29.04 -3.13 6.59
N ASN A 101 29.17 -4.19 7.39
CA ASN A 101 28.07 -5.12 7.64
C ASN A 101 26.89 -4.45 8.36
N LEU A 102 27.15 -3.59 9.35
CA LEU A 102 26.10 -2.80 10.02
C LEU A 102 25.38 -1.87 9.04
N CYS A 103 26.12 -1.23 8.12
CA CYS A 103 25.54 -0.39 7.08
C CYS A 103 24.66 -1.21 6.12
N LYS A 104 25.13 -2.37 5.64
CA LYS A 104 24.36 -3.26 4.76
C LYS A 104 23.08 -3.76 5.44
N GLU A 105 23.17 -4.17 6.71
CA GLU A 105 22.02 -4.61 7.50
C GLU A 105 21.00 -3.47 7.70
N HIS A 106 21.46 -2.25 7.98
CA HIS A 106 20.55 -1.11 8.11
C HIS A 106 19.83 -0.77 6.79
N ILE A 107 20.54 -0.84 5.66
CA ILE A 107 19.95 -0.65 4.33
C ILE A 107 18.88 -1.73 4.07
N GLU A 108 19.16 -2.99 4.41
CA GLU A 108 18.23 -4.11 4.30
C GLU A 108 16.96 -3.87 5.14
N GLN A 109 17.14 -3.48 6.42
CA GLN A 109 16.02 -3.18 7.32
C GLN A 109 15.18 -2.00 6.82
N GLU A 110 15.79 -0.95 6.29
CA GLU A 110 15.07 0.17 5.67
C GLU A 110 14.31 -0.28 4.41
N ARG A 111 14.90 -1.16 3.58
CA ARG A 111 14.28 -1.69 2.36
C ARG A 111 13.04 -2.50 2.69
N GLU A 112 13.19 -3.51 3.54
CA GLU A 112 12.08 -4.35 3.98
C GLU A 112 10.95 -3.52 4.59
N LEU A 113 11.30 -2.52 5.42
CA LEU A 113 10.30 -1.65 6.05
C LEU A 113 9.52 -0.84 5.00
N LYS A 114 10.22 -0.23 4.03
CA LYS A 114 9.58 0.53 2.95
C LYS A 114 8.72 -0.37 2.06
N GLU A 115 9.19 -1.56 1.69
CA GLU A 115 8.44 -2.52 0.87
C GLU A 115 7.17 -3.01 1.60
N ARG A 116 7.28 -3.37 2.88
CA ARG A 116 6.12 -3.77 3.68
C ARG A 116 5.08 -2.66 3.78
N TYR A 117 5.51 -1.42 4.04
CA TYR A 117 4.57 -0.29 4.12
C TYR A 117 4.02 0.12 2.75
N HIS A 118 4.79 -0.01 1.68
CA HIS A 118 4.27 0.14 0.32
C HIS A 118 3.06 -0.78 0.11
N ASP A 119 3.20 -2.08 0.41
CA ASP A 119 2.10 -3.01 0.26
C ASP A 119 0.92 -2.68 1.19
N MET A 120 1.18 -2.29 2.44
CA MET A 120 0.12 -1.86 3.37
C MET A 120 -0.63 -0.62 2.89
N ILE A 121 0.08 0.38 2.37
CA ILE A 121 -0.48 1.63 1.86
C ILE A 121 -1.35 1.36 0.63
N TYR A 122 -0.81 0.65 -0.37
CA TYR A 122 -1.55 0.37 -1.59
C TYR A 122 -2.71 -0.61 -1.35
N ASN A 123 -2.58 -1.59 -0.46
CA ASN A 123 -3.71 -2.45 -0.09
C ASN A 123 -4.84 -1.66 0.62
N ALA A 124 -4.50 -0.65 1.43
CA ALA A 124 -5.50 0.22 2.05
C ALA A 124 -6.19 1.12 1.00
N ALA A 125 -5.41 1.69 0.08
CA ALA A 125 -5.91 2.50 -1.02
C ALA A 125 -6.80 1.69 -1.98
N GLU A 126 -6.43 0.44 -2.31
CA GLU A 126 -7.22 -0.47 -3.15
C GLU A 126 -8.59 -0.78 -2.53
N LYS A 127 -8.64 -0.99 -1.20
CA LYS A 127 -9.91 -1.18 -0.47
C LYS A 127 -10.76 0.09 -0.52
N ALA A 128 -10.16 1.26 -0.33
CA ALA A 128 -10.85 2.54 -0.42
C ALA A 128 -11.41 2.78 -1.84
N LEU A 129 -10.61 2.50 -2.88
CA LEU A 129 -11.01 2.58 -4.29
C LEU A 129 -12.22 1.70 -4.57
N ARG A 130 -12.16 0.41 -4.23
CA ARG A 130 -13.27 -0.54 -4.45
C ARG A 130 -14.55 -0.11 -3.73
N THR A 131 -14.41 0.38 -2.49
CA THR A 131 -15.55 0.88 -1.70
C THR A 131 -16.17 2.12 -2.35
N SER A 132 -15.34 3.06 -2.80
CA SER A 132 -15.79 4.26 -3.49
C SER A 132 -16.56 3.92 -4.77
N GLN A 133 -15.98 3.08 -5.63
CA GLN A 133 -16.60 2.64 -6.89
C GLN A 133 -17.95 1.94 -6.65
N ALA A 134 -18.02 1.04 -5.67
CA ALA A 134 -19.26 0.36 -5.31
C ALA A 134 -20.34 1.34 -4.82
N ASN A 135 -19.96 2.34 -4.00
CA ASN A 135 -20.89 3.37 -3.54
C ASN A 135 -21.39 4.24 -4.70
N GLN A 136 -20.52 4.64 -5.63
CA GLN A 136 -20.92 5.43 -6.79
C GLN A 136 -21.94 4.69 -7.67
N LEU A 137 -21.76 3.39 -7.92
CA LEU A 137 -22.74 2.59 -8.67
C LEU A 137 -24.07 2.47 -7.92
N LYS A 138 -24.02 2.29 -6.60
CA LYS A 138 -25.22 2.27 -5.74
C LYS A 138 -25.97 3.59 -5.78
N ASP A 139 -25.26 4.71 -5.71
CA ASP A 139 -25.84 6.05 -5.77
C ASP A 139 -26.46 6.33 -7.14
N LEU A 140 -25.79 5.92 -8.22
CA LEU A 140 -26.35 6.01 -9.58
C LEU A 140 -27.66 5.22 -9.70
N ARG A 141 -27.72 4.02 -9.10
CA ARG A 141 -28.96 3.23 -9.05
C ARG A 141 -30.05 3.92 -8.23
N SER A 142 -29.69 4.47 -7.07
CA SER A 142 -30.63 5.22 -6.22
C SER A 142 -31.22 6.44 -6.96
N LEU A 143 -30.42 7.12 -7.78
CA LEU A 143 -30.89 8.23 -8.62
C LEU A 143 -31.92 7.78 -9.65
N LEU A 144 -31.71 6.62 -10.31
CA LEU A 144 -32.70 6.06 -11.24
C LEU A 144 -34.02 5.75 -10.51
N ASP A 145 -33.94 5.08 -9.37
CA ASP A 145 -35.13 4.67 -8.61
C ASP A 145 -35.92 5.91 -8.14
N LYS A 146 -35.22 6.95 -7.67
CA LYS A 146 -35.81 8.24 -7.28
C LYS A 146 -36.49 8.94 -8.47
N GLU A 147 -35.80 9.08 -9.60
CA GLU A 147 -36.34 9.77 -10.76
C GLU A 147 -37.53 9.01 -11.38
N THR A 148 -37.47 7.68 -11.39
CA THR A 148 -38.60 6.83 -11.80
C THR A 148 -39.80 7.05 -10.88
N GLY A 149 -39.58 7.09 -9.56
CA GLY A 149 -40.63 7.39 -8.59
C GLY A 149 -41.22 8.79 -8.77
N ASP A 150 -40.39 9.80 -9.05
CA ASP A 150 -40.84 11.17 -9.28
C ASP A 150 -41.70 11.30 -10.54
N VAL A 151 -41.29 10.63 -11.63
CA VAL A 151 -42.07 10.55 -12.86
C VAL A 151 -43.43 9.91 -12.61
N MET A 152 -43.46 8.76 -11.93
CA MET A 152 -44.72 8.04 -11.67
C MET A 152 -45.68 8.86 -10.81
N ARG A 153 -45.17 9.53 -9.77
CA ARG A 153 -45.97 10.44 -8.95
C ARG A 153 -46.54 11.61 -9.77
N ARG A 154 -45.74 12.19 -10.68
CA ARG A 154 -46.19 13.26 -11.58
C ARG A 154 -47.29 12.77 -12.54
N LEU A 155 -47.10 11.61 -13.17
CA LEU A 155 -48.11 11.00 -14.06
C LEU A 155 -49.41 10.71 -13.32
N GLU A 156 -49.34 10.21 -12.08
CA GLU A 156 -50.54 9.95 -11.30
C GLU A 156 -51.26 11.23 -10.86
N ALA A 157 -50.52 12.29 -10.54
CA ALA A 157 -51.10 13.61 -10.28
C ALA A 157 -51.87 14.14 -11.49
N VAL A 158 -51.28 14.05 -12.70
CA VAL A 158 -51.93 14.43 -13.96
C VAL A 158 -53.20 13.60 -14.21
N ARG A 159 -53.13 12.27 -14.02
CA ARG A 159 -54.31 11.40 -14.12
C ARG A 159 -55.44 11.85 -13.20
N ARG A 160 -55.12 12.18 -11.94
CA ARG A 160 -56.12 12.61 -10.94
C ARG A 160 -56.76 13.94 -11.33
N THR A 161 -56.01 14.88 -11.89
CA THR A 161 -56.55 16.17 -12.36
C THR A 161 -57.46 15.98 -13.57
N GLU A 162 -57.01 15.24 -14.59
CA GLU A 162 -57.80 14.98 -15.81
C GLU A 162 -59.10 14.23 -15.50
N VAL A 163 -59.06 13.18 -14.68
CA VAL A 163 -60.25 12.43 -14.26
C VAL A 163 -61.25 13.32 -13.51
N LYS A 164 -60.76 14.25 -12.69
CA LYS A 164 -61.60 15.21 -11.96
C LYS A 164 -62.26 16.22 -12.90
N GLU A 165 -61.57 16.65 -13.95
CA GLU A 165 -62.11 17.55 -14.98
C GLU A 165 -63.18 16.85 -15.83
N LEU A 166 -62.93 15.62 -16.28
CA LEU A 166 -63.90 14.79 -17.02
C LEU A 166 -65.20 14.59 -16.24
N SER A 167 -65.11 14.40 -14.92
CA SER A 167 -66.27 14.26 -14.04
C SER A 167 -67.11 15.54 -13.89
N LYS A 168 -66.58 16.71 -14.25
CA LYS A 168 -67.31 18.00 -14.17
C LYS A 168 -67.90 18.43 -15.51
N GLY A 169 -67.31 18.03 -16.63
CA GLY A 169 -67.61 18.57 -17.96
C GLY A 169 -68.74 17.87 -18.72
N HIS A 170 -69.12 16.64 -18.34
CA HIS A 170 -69.97 15.79 -19.17
C HIS A 170 -71.19 15.24 -18.41
N LYS A 171 -72.34 15.17 -19.10
CA LYS A 171 -73.60 14.65 -18.55
C LYS A 171 -73.82 13.16 -18.84
N ASP A 172 -73.25 12.67 -19.94
CA ASP A 172 -73.28 11.26 -20.31
C ASP A 172 -72.26 10.46 -19.48
N LYS A 173 -72.78 9.56 -18.64
CA LYS A 173 -71.96 8.76 -17.73
C LYS A 173 -71.12 7.71 -18.47
N ASP A 174 -71.65 7.12 -19.54
CA ASP A 174 -70.95 6.04 -20.25
C ASP A 174 -69.78 6.61 -21.06
N GLU A 175 -69.99 7.77 -21.66
CA GLU A 175 -68.94 8.50 -22.36
C GLU A 175 -67.83 8.95 -21.40
N VAL A 176 -68.18 9.48 -20.22
CA VAL A 176 -67.19 9.81 -19.18
C VAL A 176 -66.37 8.59 -18.77
N MET A 177 -67.02 7.43 -18.61
CA MET A 177 -66.33 6.19 -18.24
C MET A 177 -65.42 5.67 -19.35
N ARG A 178 -65.79 5.86 -20.62
CA ARG A 178 -64.89 5.60 -21.77
C ARG A 178 -63.66 6.51 -21.72
N MET A 179 -63.86 7.82 -21.61
CA MET A 179 -62.74 8.79 -21.55
C MET A 179 -61.81 8.55 -20.37
N LYS A 180 -62.33 8.19 -19.18
CA LYS A 180 -61.50 7.83 -18.02
C LYS A 180 -60.63 6.59 -18.26
N ARG A 181 -61.12 5.62 -19.03
CA ARG A 181 -60.34 4.44 -19.43
C ARG A 181 -59.25 4.81 -20.42
N GLU A 182 -59.55 5.68 -21.39
CA GLU A 182 -58.56 6.20 -22.34
C GLU A 182 -57.44 6.97 -21.63
N VAL A 183 -57.79 7.89 -20.71
CA VAL A 183 -56.81 8.58 -19.84
C VAL A 183 -55.95 7.58 -19.07
N ALA A 184 -56.53 6.53 -18.50
CA ALA A 184 -55.76 5.51 -17.80
C ALA A 184 -54.77 4.78 -18.75
N SER A 185 -55.18 4.41 -19.97
CA SER A 185 -54.31 3.81 -20.98
C SER A 185 -53.14 4.72 -21.33
N THR A 186 -53.42 5.99 -21.66
CA THR A 186 -52.39 6.96 -22.03
C THR A 186 -51.39 7.21 -20.91
N ILE A 187 -51.84 7.25 -19.65
CA ILE A 187 -50.95 7.43 -18.50
C ILE A 187 -50.05 6.21 -18.31
N VAL A 188 -50.57 5.00 -18.49
CA VAL A 188 -49.78 3.76 -18.43
C VAL A 188 -48.74 3.74 -19.56
N GLU A 189 -49.13 4.04 -20.80
CA GLU A 189 -48.23 4.11 -21.95
C GLU A 189 -47.10 5.12 -21.72
N LYS A 190 -47.42 6.34 -21.27
CA LYS A 190 -46.43 7.36 -20.89
C LYS A 190 -45.49 6.86 -19.79
N GLY A 191 -46.03 6.16 -18.78
CA GLY A 191 -45.24 5.59 -17.69
C GLY A 191 -44.28 4.49 -18.13
N VAL A 192 -44.70 3.62 -19.06
CA VAL A 192 -43.85 2.60 -19.67
C VAL A 192 -42.74 3.23 -20.50
N HIS A 193 -43.09 4.20 -21.35
CA HIS A 193 -42.14 4.90 -22.21
C HIS A 193 -41.07 5.63 -21.39
N GLU A 194 -41.48 6.38 -20.36
CA GLU A 194 -40.55 7.15 -19.54
C GLU A 194 -39.65 6.24 -18.69
N ARG A 195 -40.17 5.12 -18.17
CA ARG A 195 -39.32 4.11 -17.51
C ARG A 195 -38.27 3.55 -18.45
N MET A 196 -38.65 3.20 -19.67
CA MET A 196 -37.71 2.70 -20.67
C MET A 196 -36.64 3.75 -20.99
N ARG A 197 -37.04 5.01 -21.19
CA ARG A 197 -36.12 6.13 -21.43
C ARG A 197 -35.13 6.33 -20.28
N LEU A 198 -35.60 6.31 -19.03
CA LEU A 198 -34.76 6.47 -17.85
C LEU A 198 -33.78 5.30 -17.68
N THR A 199 -34.22 4.06 -17.92
CA THR A 199 -33.35 2.89 -17.90
C THR A 199 -32.24 2.99 -18.94
N GLN A 200 -32.55 3.39 -20.17
CA GLN A 200 -31.53 3.57 -21.21
C GLN A 200 -30.50 4.64 -20.85
N ILE A 201 -30.94 5.75 -20.23
CA ILE A 201 -30.03 6.80 -19.75
C ILE A 201 -29.15 6.27 -18.62
N TYR A 202 -29.74 5.53 -17.67
CA TYR A 202 -28.99 4.90 -16.59
C TYR A 202 -27.92 3.93 -17.11
N GLU A 203 -28.25 3.08 -18.08
CA GLU A 203 -27.31 2.12 -18.67
C GLU A 203 -26.10 2.83 -19.30
N LYS A 204 -26.35 3.86 -20.13
CA LYS A 204 -25.28 4.68 -20.71
C LYS A 204 -24.40 5.35 -19.66
N LYS A 205 -25.01 5.88 -18.59
CA LYS A 205 -24.26 6.50 -17.49
C LYS A 205 -23.48 5.48 -16.67
N ARG A 206 -24.02 4.27 -16.48
CA ARG A 206 -23.34 3.19 -15.78
C ARG A 206 -22.12 2.74 -16.56
N GLU A 207 -22.26 2.52 -17.86
CA GLU A 207 -21.15 2.12 -18.75
C GLU A 207 -20.03 3.17 -18.74
N GLU A 208 -20.39 4.46 -18.85
CA GLU A 208 -19.40 5.55 -18.77
C GLU A 208 -18.71 5.60 -17.40
N LEU A 209 -19.46 5.43 -16.31
CA LEU A 209 -18.90 5.41 -14.96
C LEU A 209 -17.96 4.20 -14.75
N GLU A 210 -18.34 3.03 -15.24
CA GLU A 210 -17.52 1.81 -15.21
C GLU A 210 -16.24 1.97 -16.05
N ARG A 211 -16.34 2.66 -17.20
CA ARG A 211 -15.18 3.02 -18.03
C ARG A 211 -14.21 3.91 -17.24
N GLN A 212 -14.70 4.95 -16.59
CA GLN A 212 -13.87 5.81 -15.72
C GLN A 212 -13.29 5.03 -14.54
N HIS A 213 -14.05 4.11 -13.92
CA HIS A 213 -13.55 3.23 -12.86
C HIS A 213 -12.40 2.34 -13.33
N GLN A 214 -12.42 1.91 -14.59
CA GLN A 214 -11.31 1.15 -15.17
C GLN A 214 -10.07 2.02 -15.39
N GLU A 215 -10.24 3.26 -15.87
CA GLU A 215 -9.13 4.20 -16.03
C GLU A 215 -8.42 4.49 -14.69
N VAL A 216 -9.19 4.74 -13.63
CA VAL A 216 -8.64 4.97 -12.29
C VAL A 216 -7.92 3.72 -11.74
N ARG A 217 -8.43 2.52 -12.03
CA ARG A 217 -7.75 1.26 -11.67
C ARG A 217 -6.41 1.14 -12.39
N ASN A 218 -6.40 1.33 -13.71
CA ASN A 218 -5.16 1.28 -14.49
C ASN A 218 -4.11 2.29 -13.96
N GLN A 219 -4.51 3.53 -13.69
CA GLN A 219 -3.65 4.54 -13.09
C GLN A 219 -3.13 4.14 -11.71
N PHE A 220 -4.00 3.53 -10.88
CA PHE A 220 -3.63 3.02 -9.57
C PHE A 220 -2.58 1.90 -9.67
N GLU A 221 -2.75 0.95 -10.59
CA GLU A 221 -1.79 -0.14 -10.82
C GLU A 221 -0.45 0.38 -11.39
N GLU A 222 -0.49 1.37 -12.27
CA GLU A 222 0.71 2.02 -12.82
C GLU A 222 1.51 2.72 -11.71
N GLU A 223 0.86 3.57 -10.92
CA GLU A 223 1.50 4.29 -9.82
C GLU A 223 1.98 3.33 -8.71
N ARG A 224 1.27 2.23 -8.45
CA ARG A 224 1.73 1.16 -7.54
C ARG A 224 3.03 0.52 -8.05
N SER A 225 3.08 0.16 -9.32
CA SER A 225 4.24 -0.51 -9.91
C SER A 225 5.45 0.44 -9.97
N LYS A 226 5.22 1.69 -10.34
CA LYS A 226 6.22 2.76 -10.38
C LYS A 226 6.78 3.07 -8.99
N ALA A 227 5.93 3.18 -7.97
CA ALA A 227 6.38 3.39 -6.59
C ALA A 227 7.23 2.21 -6.09
N LYS A 228 6.83 0.97 -6.40
CA LYS A 228 7.62 -0.22 -6.05
C LYS A 228 8.98 -0.22 -6.75
N ALA A 229 9.02 0.06 -8.04
CA ALA A 229 10.27 0.15 -8.81
C ALA A 229 11.19 1.26 -8.27
N ALA A 230 10.64 2.40 -7.87
CA ALA A 230 11.40 3.48 -7.26
C ALA A 230 12.04 3.07 -5.92
N ILE A 231 11.35 2.27 -5.11
CA ILE A 231 11.93 1.69 -3.89
C ILE A 231 13.11 0.78 -4.26
N SER A 232 12.92 -0.18 -5.17
CA SER A 232 14.00 -1.09 -5.59
C SER A 232 15.22 -0.32 -6.11
N GLN A 233 15.00 0.64 -7.02
CA GLN A 233 16.08 1.46 -7.58
C GLN A 233 16.80 2.31 -6.52
N GLU A 234 16.08 2.87 -5.54
CA GLU A 234 16.67 3.62 -4.44
C GLU A 234 17.63 2.75 -3.63
N PHE A 235 17.24 1.51 -3.33
CA PHE A 235 18.05 0.61 -2.52
C PHE A 235 19.19 -0.03 -3.30
N ASP A 236 18.97 -0.44 -4.55
CA ASP A 236 20.05 -0.93 -5.43
C ASP A 236 21.17 0.11 -5.54
N GLY A 237 20.81 1.39 -5.71
CA GLY A 237 21.78 2.49 -5.74
C GLY A 237 22.49 2.75 -4.41
N ARG A 238 21.89 2.40 -3.27
CA ARG A 238 22.55 2.49 -1.95
C ARG A 238 23.48 1.31 -1.70
N TYR A 239 23.09 0.10 -2.10
CA TYR A 239 23.97 -1.08 -2.03
C TYR A 239 25.21 -0.90 -2.89
N ALA A 240 25.05 -0.45 -4.14
CA ALA A 240 26.17 -0.19 -5.03
C ALA A 240 27.22 0.75 -4.41
N LYS A 241 26.78 1.81 -3.73
CA LYS A 241 27.68 2.74 -3.01
C LYS A 241 28.43 2.08 -1.87
N VAL A 242 27.76 1.26 -1.06
CA VAL A 242 28.42 0.55 0.05
C VAL A 242 29.39 -0.51 -0.46
N ASP A 243 29.06 -1.15 -1.58
CA ASP A 243 29.96 -2.11 -2.24
C ASP A 243 31.19 -1.40 -2.81
N GLU A 244 31.03 -0.27 -3.51
CA GLU A 244 32.15 0.58 -3.98
C GLU A 244 33.05 1.05 -2.82
N GLU A 245 32.47 1.49 -1.69
CA GLU A 245 33.21 1.85 -0.48
C GLU A 245 33.99 0.65 0.09
N SER A 246 33.39 -0.53 0.07
CA SER A 246 34.05 -1.76 0.55
C SER A 246 35.22 -2.18 -0.34
N GLU A 247 35.09 -2.06 -1.67
CA GLU A 247 36.15 -2.36 -2.63
C GLU A 247 37.31 -1.37 -2.53
N ALA A 248 37.00 -0.07 -2.36
CA ALA A 248 38.00 0.97 -2.16
C ALA A 248 38.81 0.74 -0.86
N GLU A 249 38.15 0.34 0.23
CA GLU A 249 38.84 0.00 1.49
C GLU A 249 39.75 -1.23 1.34
N LEU A 250 39.32 -2.25 0.60
CA LEU A 250 40.15 -3.43 0.32
C LEU A 250 41.41 -3.07 -0.49
N MET A 251 41.28 -2.22 -1.52
CA MET A 251 42.41 -1.77 -2.33
C MET A 251 43.41 -0.90 -1.55
N ASN A 252 42.90 -0.04 -0.66
CA ASN A 252 43.76 0.79 0.19
C ASN A 252 44.56 -0.07 1.20
N ASN A 253 43.92 -1.08 1.79
CA ASN A 253 44.59 -2.01 2.72
C ASN A 253 45.66 -2.88 2.03
N GLN A 254 45.48 -3.23 0.74
CA GLN A 254 46.49 -3.96 -0.04
C GLN A 254 47.67 -3.08 -0.46
N SER A 255 47.47 -1.77 -0.67
CA SER A 255 48.54 -0.83 -1.04
C SER A 255 49.41 -0.41 0.15
N THR A 256 49.02 -0.77 1.38
CA THR A 256 49.74 -0.41 2.62
C THR A 256 50.56 -1.58 3.20
N GLN A 257 50.60 -2.74 2.52
CA GLN A 257 51.49 -3.87 2.82
C GLN A 257 52.66 -3.91 1.85
#